data_AF-B6BFP0-F1
#
_entry.id   AF-B6BFP0-F1
#
_cell.length_a   1.000
_cell.length_b   1.000
_cell.length_c   1.000
_cell.angle_alpha   90.00
_cell.angle_beta   90.00
_cell.angle_gamma   90.00
#
_symmetry.space_group_name_H-M   'P 1'
#
loop_
_entity.id
_entity.type
_entity.pdbx_description
1 polymer ?
#
loop_
_entity_poly.entity_id
_entity_poly.type
_entity_poly.pdbx_seq_one_letter_code
_entity_poly.pdbx_strand_id
1 'polypeptide(L)'
;MTGWRLGYASGPKALIDAMKVVQSQSTSHPSSISQAAAVAALTGPQEVLAERRESFQARRDLVVEALNGMEGIACPVPEGAFYTFANCAGVLGKRTPGGAVLETDADFCAYLLDQHHVAVVPGRAFGISPYFRISYATSEAELREALSRIGGAVAALS
;
A
#
# COMPACT_ATOMS: atom_id res chain seq x y z
N MET A 1 -1.53 -2.70 -14.98
CA MET A 1 -1.26 -3.95 -15.73
C MET A 1 -0.42 -4.93 -14.89
N THR A 2 -0.78 -5.20 -13.63
CA THR A 2 0.04 -6.00 -12.71
C THR A 2 0.26 -7.43 -13.18
N GLY A 3 -0.78 -8.08 -13.71
CA GLY A 3 -0.74 -9.45 -14.24
C GLY A 3 0.03 -9.62 -15.57
N TRP A 4 0.39 -8.53 -16.26
CA TRP A 4 1.06 -8.58 -17.57
C TRP A 4 2.58 -8.75 -17.46
N ARG A 5 3.14 -8.52 -16.26
CA ARG A 5 4.55 -8.78 -15.92
C ARG A 5 5.56 -8.09 -16.85
N LEU A 6 5.37 -6.80 -17.12
CA LEU A 6 6.30 -6.02 -17.94
C LEU A 6 6.85 -4.82 -17.16
N GLY A 7 8.17 -4.66 -17.19
CA GLY A 7 8.90 -3.49 -16.75
C GLY A 7 10.02 -3.18 -17.75
N TYR A 8 10.54 -1.96 -17.72
CA TYR A 8 11.66 -1.52 -18.55
C TYR A 8 12.56 -0.57 -17.75
N ALA A 9 13.80 -0.43 -18.20
CA ALA A 9 14.78 0.47 -17.61
C ALA A 9 15.60 1.14 -18.71
N SER A 10 16.15 2.32 -18.41
CA SER A 10 17.15 3.00 -19.23
C SER A 10 18.33 3.39 -18.34
N GLY A 11 19.54 3.40 -18.89
CA GLY A 11 20.76 3.63 -18.12
C GLY A 11 22.04 3.46 -18.96
N PRO A 12 23.22 3.48 -18.32
CA PRO A 12 24.49 3.34 -19.01
C PRO A 12 24.57 2.06 -19.85
N LYS A 13 25.06 2.18 -21.09
CA LYS A 13 25.11 1.06 -22.05
C LYS A 13 25.77 -0.19 -21.47
N ALA A 14 26.91 -0.04 -20.79
CA ALA A 14 27.63 -1.16 -20.19
C ALA A 14 26.79 -1.92 -19.16
N LEU A 15 25.98 -1.21 -18.36
CA LEU A 15 25.07 -1.83 -17.39
C LEU A 15 23.91 -2.54 -18.09
N ILE A 16 23.28 -1.90 -19.08
CA ILE A 16 22.17 -2.50 -19.83
C ILE A 16 22.62 -3.77 -20.56
N ASP A 17 23.82 -3.77 -21.14
CA ASP A 17 24.36 -4.96 -21.81
C ASP A 17 24.64 -6.08 -20.80
N ALA A 18 25.17 -5.78 -19.60
CA ALA A 18 25.31 -6.76 -18.54
C ALA A 18 23.95 -7.33 -18.05
N MET A 19 22.93 -6.49 -17.92
CA MET A 19 21.57 -6.93 -17.56
C MET A 19 20.96 -7.88 -18.61
N LYS A 20 21.19 -7.62 -19.90
CA LYS A 20 20.73 -8.50 -20.99
C LYS A 20 21.36 -9.90 -20.91
N VAL A 21 22.64 -10.00 -20.54
CA VAL A 21 23.32 -11.29 -20.34
C VAL A 21 22.60 -12.11 -19.26
N VAL A 22 22.32 -11.49 -18.11
CA VAL A 22 21.56 -12.15 -17.03
C VAL A 22 20.16 -12.55 -17.48
N GLN A 23 19.44 -11.64 -18.15
CA GLN A 23 18.08 -11.92 -18.64
C GLN A 23 18.06 -13.09 -19.62
N SER A 24 19.03 -13.18 -20.55
CA SER A 24 19.13 -14.26 -21.51
C SER A 24 19.30 -15.64 -20.89
N GLN A 25 19.87 -15.71 -19.68
CA GLN A 25 20.08 -16.97 -18.95
C GLN A 25 19.00 -17.24 -17.89
N SER A 26 18.16 -16.25 -17.58
CA SER A 26 17.12 -16.36 -16.55
C SER A 26 15.73 -16.56 -17.14
N THR A 27 15.36 -15.75 -18.14
CA THR A 27 13.98 -15.68 -18.65
C THR A 27 13.89 -15.48 -20.17
N SER A 28 15.03 -15.35 -20.86
CA SER A 28 15.15 -15.00 -22.28
C SER A 28 14.58 -13.61 -22.60
N HIS A 29 13.26 -13.50 -22.68
CA HIS A 29 12.54 -12.26 -22.95
C HIS A 29 11.17 -12.27 -22.26
N PRO A 30 10.57 -11.10 -21.97
CA PRO A 30 9.20 -11.04 -21.49
C PRO A 30 8.21 -11.53 -22.57
N SER A 31 6.97 -11.84 -22.16
CA SER A 31 5.89 -12.25 -23.07
C SER A 31 5.73 -11.29 -24.25
N SER A 32 5.72 -11.81 -25.48
CA SER A 32 5.50 -11.02 -26.70
C SER A 32 4.14 -10.32 -26.70
N ILE A 33 3.12 -10.96 -26.14
CA ILE A 33 1.78 -10.38 -25.98
C ILE A 33 1.81 -9.18 -25.02
N SER A 34 2.54 -9.30 -23.90
CA SER A 34 2.72 -8.19 -22.96
C SER A 34 3.52 -7.04 -23.56
N GLN A 35 4.53 -7.33 -24.39
CA GLN A 35 5.30 -6.31 -25.11
C GLN A 35 4.41 -5.52 -26.07
N ALA A 36 3.58 -6.20 -26.87
CA ALA A 36 2.63 -5.55 -27.77
C ALA A 36 1.62 -4.68 -27.01
N ALA A 37 1.08 -5.18 -25.88
CA ALA A 37 0.18 -4.41 -25.02
C ALA A 37 0.84 -3.16 -24.44
N ALA A 38 2.13 -3.22 -24.08
CA ALA A 38 2.84 -2.06 -23.56
C ALA A 38 3.18 -1.01 -24.62
N VAL A 39 3.43 -1.42 -25.87
CA VAL A 39 3.53 -0.45 -26.98
C VAL A 39 2.22 0.34 -27.08
N ALA A 40 1.07 -0.35 -27.12
CA ALA A 40 -0.23 0.31 -27.14
C ALA A 40 -0.47 1.21 -25.92
N ALA A 41 -0.05 0.78 -24.72
CA ALA A 41 -0.18 1.57 -23.50
C ALA A 41 0.69 2.83 -23.49
N LEU A 42 1.88 2.80 -24.10
CA LEU A 42 2.83 3.93 -24.14
C LEU A 42 2.54 4.92 -25.27
N THR A 43 2.07 4.44 -26.42
CA THR A 43 1.86 5.29 -27.62
C THR A 43 0.41 5.64 -27.87
N GLY A 44 -0.53 5.01 -27.16
CA GLY A 44 -1.96 5.29 -27.25
C GLY A 44 -2.39 6.50 -26.41
N PRO A 45 -3.71 6.78 -26.36
CA PRO A 45 -4.28 7.86 -25.55
C PRO A 45 -3.95 7.71 -24.05
N GLN A 46 -3.70 8.84 -23.37
CA GLN A 46 -3.17 8.88 -21.99
C GLN A 46 -4.16 9.50 -20.98
N GLU A 47 -5.36 9.90 -21.41
CA GLU A 47 -6.36 10.61 -20.62
C GLU A 47 -6.80 9.82 -19.39
N VAL A 48 -6.78 8.49 -19.49
CA VAL A 48 -7.08 7.55 -18.38
C VAL A 48 -6.19 7.77 -17.16
N LEU A 49 -4.99 8.35 -17.33
CA LEU A 49 -4.10 8.66 -16.21
C LEU A 49 -4.63 9.81 -15.34
N ALA A 50 -5.25 10.82 -15.96
CA ALA A 50 -5.82 11.95 -15.22
C ALA A 50 -7.02 11.52 -14.38
N GLU A 51 -7.95 10.79 -14.98
CA GLU A 51 -9.11 10.21 -14.30
C GLU A 51 -8.69 9.33 -13.12
N ARG A 52 -7.72 8.42 -13.34
CA ARG A 52 -7.23 7.54 -12.27
C ARG A 52 -6.53 8.31 -11.17
N ARG A 53 -5.73 9.34 -11.50
CA ARG A 53 -5.06 10.19 -10.51
C ARG A 53 -6.08 10.86 -9.60
N GLU A 54 -7.13 11.46 -10.16
CA GLU A 54 -8.21 12.11 -9.38
C GLU A 54 -8.93 11.10 -8.48
N SER A 55 -9.30 9.93 -9.01
CA SER A 55 -9.91 8.86 -8.22
C SER A 55 -9.00 8.35 -7.08
N PHE A 56 -7.69 8.21 -7.32
CA PHE A 56 -6.75 7.80 -6.28
C PHE A 56 -6.51 8.90 -5.24
N GLN A 57 -6.53 10.16 -5.65
CA GLN A 57 -6.39 11.29 -4.72
C GLN A 57 -7.59 11.40 -3.79
N ALA A 58 -8.82 11.26 -4.29
CA ALA A 58 -10.02 11.25 -3.46
C ALA A 58 -9.98 10.12 -2.40
N ARG A 59 -9.55 8.92 -2.80
CA ARG A 59 -9.37 7.78 -1.88
C ARG A 59 -8.23 7.98 -0.88
N ARG A 60 -7.13 8.63 -1.28
CA ARG A 60 -6.06 9.03 -0.37
C ARG A 60 -6.60 9.96 0.71
N ASP A 61 -7.29 11.02 0.29
CA ASP A 61 -7.79 12.06 1.18
C ASP A 61 -8.78 11.47 2.21
N LEU A 62 -9.69 10.60 1.75
CA LEU A 62 -10.57 9.81 2.60
C LEU A 62 -9.82 9.03 3.68
N VAL A 63 -8.80 8.25 3.29
CA VAL A 63 -8.04 7.40 4.22
C VAL A 63 -7.24 8.24 5.20
N VAL A 64 -6.57 9.29 4.73
CA VAL A 64 -5.75 10.16 5.57
C VAL A 64 -6.60 10.92 6.58
N GLU A 65 -7.73 11.48 6.17
CA GLU A 65 -8.66 12.19 7.05
C GLU A 65 -9.18 11.27 8.15
N ALA A 66 -9.68 10.08 7.77
CA ALA A 66 -10.23 9.13 8.72
C ALA A 66 -9.18 8.65 9.73
N LEU A 67 -7.97 8.30 9.28
CA LEU A 67 -6.89 7.83 10.17
C LEU A 67 -6.44 8.93 11.14
N ASN A 68 -6.33 10.19 10.68
CA ASN A 68 -5.97 11.30 11.57
C ASN A 68 -7.08 11.70 12.55
N GLY A 69 -8.31 11.24 12.32
CA GLY A 69 -9.41 11.36 13.29
C GLY A 69 -9.36 10.31 14.42
N MET A 70 -8.47 9.32 14.35
CA MET A 70 -8.36 8.23 15.34
C MET A 70 -7.29 8.56 16.39
N GLU A 71 -7.66 8.53 17.67
CA GLU A 71 -6.73 8.85 18.75
C GLU A 71 -5.55 7.86 18.80
N GLY A 72 -4.33 8.39 18.76
CA GLY A 72 -3.10 7.60 18.79
C GLY A 72 -2.61 7.13 17.42
N ILE A 73 -3.28 7.51 16.33
CA ILE A 73 -2.85 7.30 14.96
C ILE A 73 -2.47 8.65 14.32
N ALA A 74 -1.36 8.67 13.59
CA ALA A 74 -0.95 9.84 12.80
C ALA A 74 -0.58 9.42 11.38
N CYS A 75 -1.26 9.97 10.38
CA CYS A 75 -1.07 9.62 8.98
C CYS A 75 -0.60 10.83 8.16
N PRO A 76 0.66 10.86 7.70
CA PRO A 76 1.10 11.88 6.74
C PRO A 76 0.34 11.72 5.42
N VAL A 77 0.18 12.82 4.68
CA VAL A 77 -0.41 12.82 3.34
C VAL A 77 0.66 12.33 2.34
N PRO A 78 0.48 11.18 1.67
CA PRO A 78 1.44 10.75 0.66
C PRO A 78 1.31 11.59 -0.63
N GLU A 79 2.45 11.88 -1.23
CA GLU A 79 2.56 12.66 -2.48
C GLU A 79 2.33 11.80 -3.74
N GLY A 80 2.40 10.47 -3.62
CA GLY A 80 2.27 9.55 -4.74
C GLY A 80 2.09 8.10 -4.34
N ALA A 81 2.10 7.21 -5.34
CA ALA A 81 1.68 5.81 -5.22
C ALA A 81 0.23 5.67 -4.73
N PHE A 82 -0.12 4.53 -4.14
CA PHE A 82 -1.45 4.23 -3.62
C PHE A 82 -1.42 3.63 -2.21
N TYR A 83 -0.48 4.09 -1.38
CA TYR A 83 -0.29 3.61 -0.02
C TYR A 83 -0.26 4.76 0.98
N THR A 84 -0.95 4.60 2.11
CA THR A 84 -0.64 5.38 3.32
C THR A 84 0.32 4.58 4.20
N PHE A 85 1.12 5.30 4.98
CA PHE A 85 2.02 4.71 5.96
C PHE A 85 1.84 5.45 7.29
N ALA A 86 0.85 5.01 8.06
CA ALA A 86 0.41 5.69 9.27
C ALA A 86 1.21 5.20 10.48
N ASN A 87 1.57 6.13 11.36
CA ASN A 87 2.20 5.86 12.63
C ASN A 87 1.14 5.43 13.64
N CYS A 88 1.43 4.37 14.40
CA CYS A 88 0.55 3.83 15.44
C CYS A 88 1.20 3.87 16.84
N ALA A 89 2.20 4.74 17.06
CA ALA A 89 2.89 4.83 18.35
C ALA A 89 1.94 5.11 19.52
N GLY A 90 0.88 5.89 19.29
CA GLY A 90 -0.07 6.28 20.33
C GLY A 90 -1.03 5.16 20.77
N VAL A 91 -1.04 4.01 20.09
CA VAL A 91 -1.80 2.82 20.52
C VAL A 91 -0.92 1.74 21.15
N LEU A 92 0.41 1.89 21.10
CA LEU A 92 1.32 0.94 21.74
C LEU A 92 1.27 1.08 23.27
N GLY A 93 1.40 -0.04 23.97
CA GLY A 93 1.23 -0.17 25.41
C GLY A 93 -0.24 -0.28 25.85
N LYS A 94 -1.21 0.02 24.98
CA LYS A 94 -2.63 -0.17 25.27
C LYS A 94 -3.02 -1.64 25.24
N ARG A 95 -4.12 -1.98 25.91
CA ARG A 95 -4.70 -3.33 25.98
C ARG A 95 -5.91 -3.45 25.07
N THR A 96 -5.95 -4.56 24.34
CA THR A 96 -7.15 -5.02 23.61
C THR A 96 -8.25 -5.43 24.60
N PRO A 97 -9.53 -5.47 24.17
CA PRO A 97 -10.62 -6.02 24.99
C PRO A 97 -10.39 -7.47 25.45
N GLY A 98 -9.61 -8.24 24.69
CA GLY A 98 -9.19 -9.61 25.06
C GLY A 98 -8.02 -9.67 26.07
N GLY A 99 -7.53 -8.53 26.55
CA GLY A 99 -6.48 -8.43 27.57
C GLY A 99 -5.04 -8.41 27.06
N ALA A 100 -4.81 -8.67 25.77
CA ALA A 100 -3.49 -8.60 25.15
C ALA A 100 -2.97 -7.16 25.05
N VAL A 101 -1.69 -6.93 25.34
CA VAL A 101 -1.01 -5.63 25.22
C VAL A 101 -0.44 -5.50 23.81
N LEU A 102 -0.57 -4.32 23.20
CA LEU A 102 0.03 -4.01 21.90
C LEU A 102 1.46 -3.48 22.10
N GLU A 103 2.48 -4.32 21.97
CA GLU A 103 3.88 -3.90 22.18
C GLU A 103 4.52 -3.37 20.88
N THR A 104 4.05 -3.85 19.73
CA THR A 104 4.62 -3.55 18.42
C THR A 104 3.55 -3.19 17.38
N ASP A 105 3.99 -2.61 16.27
CA ASP A 105 3.13 -2.40 15.10
C ASP A 105 2.58 -3.73 14.53
N ALA A 106 3.32 -4.83 14.70
CA ALA A 106 2.88 -6.17 14.33
C ALA A 106 1.69 -6.63 15.18
N ASP A 107 1.72 -6.37 16.49
CA ASP A 107 0.63 -6.73 17.39
C ASP A 107 -0.62 -5.92 17.05
N PHE A 108 -0.47 -4.63 16.74
CA PHE A 108 -1.59 -3.81 16.29
C PHE A 108 -2.19 -4.33 14.97
N CYS A 109 -1.35 -4.63 13.97
CA CYS A 109 -1.82 -5.18 12.70
C CYS A 109 -2.48 -6.56 12.85
N ALA A 110 -1.94 -7.43 13.72
CA ALA A 110 -2.55 -8.73 14.03
C ALA A 110 -3.89 -8.55 14.74
N TYR A 111 -3.98 -7.62 15.69
CA TYR A 111 -5.24 -7.26 16.35
C TYR A 111 -6.31 -6.79 15.36
N LEU A 112 -5.96 -5.90 14.42
CA LEU A 112 -6.87 -5.46 13.36
C LEU A 112 -7.34 -6.62 12.46
N LEU A 113 -6.44 -7.56 12.15
CA LEU A 113 -6.75 -8.72 11.34
C LEU A 113 -7.68 -9.70 12.08
N ASP A 114 -7.28 -10.11 13.28
CA ASP A 114 -7.92 -11.21 14.00
C ASP A 114 -9.25 -10.82 14.63
N GLN A 115 -9.38 -9.57 15.11
CA GLN A 115 -10.59 -9.13 15.83
C GLN A 115 -11.50 -8.24 14.98
N HIS A 116 -10.95 -7.57 13.96
CA HIS A 116 -11.71 -6.63 13.12
C HIS A 116 -11.72 -7.00 11.63
N HIS A 117 -11.06 -8.09 11.25
CA HIS A 117 -11.01 -8.60 9.88
C HIS A 117 -10.50 -7.57 8.86
N VAL A 118 -9.53 -6.73 9.26
CA VAL A 118 -8.88 -5.76 8.37
C VAL A 118 -7.39 -6.09 8.25
N ALA A 119 -6.99 -6.55 7.07
CA ALA A 119 -5.60 -6.87 6.78
C ALA A 119 -4.80 -5.61 6.39
N VAL A 120 -3.83 -5.26 7.22
CA VAL A 120 -2.82 -4.21 6.95
C VAL A 120 -1.41 -4.78 7.17
N VAL A 121 -0.39 -4.12 6.62
CA VAL A 121 0.99 -4.62 6.73
C VAL A 121 1.77 -3.81 7.76
N PRO A 122 2.38 -4.43 8.79
CA PRO A 122 3.13 -3.69 9.80
C PRO A 122 4.42 -3.09 9.23
N GLY A 123 4.81 -1.97 9.80
CA GLY A 123 5.94 -1.14 9.39
C GLY A 123 7.28 -1.86 9.48
N ARG A 124 7.44 -2.75 10.47
CA ARG A 124 8.61 -3.64 10.58
C ARG A 124 8.92 -4.43 9.30
N ALA A 125 7.92 -4.76 8.48
CA ALA A 125 8.12 -5.45 7.21
C ALA A 125 8.80 -4.56 6.15
N PHE A 126 8.80 -3.24 6.37
CA PHE A 126 9.47 -2.22 5.57
C PHE A 126 10.71 -1.63 6.28
N GLY A 127 11.11 -2.20 7.41
CA GLY A 127 12.27 -1.75 8.19
C GLY A 127 12.06 -0.49 9.04
N ILE A 128 10.81 -0.03 9.21
CA ILE A 128 10.49 1.19 9.98
C ILE A 128 9.26 0.96 10.86
N SER A 129 9.43 1.05 12.17
CA SER A 129 8.37 0.94 13.18
C SER A 129 8.25 2.23 14.00
N PRO A 130 7.10 2.51 14.64
CA PRO A 130 5.84 1.75 14.65
C PRO A 130 4.83 2.29 13.64
N TYR A 131 4.80 1.68 12.45
CA TYR A 131 3.94 2.14 11.34
C TYR A 131 3.10 0.98 10.81
N PHE A 132 2.10 1.28 9.99
CA PHE A 132 1.40 0.28 9.20
C PHE A 132 1.00 0.83 7.85
N ARG A 133 0.92 -0.05 6.86
CA ARG A 133 0.63 0.30 5.46
C ARG A 133 -0.78 -0.12 5.08
N ILE A 134 -1.57 0.82 4.56
CA ILE A 134 -2.84 0.55 3.87
C ILE A 134 -2.65 0.81 2.38
N SER A 135 -3.11 -0.12 1.54
CA SER A 135 -3.27 0.11 0.10
C SER A 135 -4.68 0.65 -0.15
N TYR A 136 -4.80 1.85 -0.71
CA TYR A 136 -6.10 2.42 -1.08
C TYR A 136 -6.48 2.17 -2.54
N ALA A 137 -5.84 1.18 -3.18
CA ALA A 137 -6.20 0.65 -4.49
C ALA A 137 -7.37 -0.34 -4.44
N THR A 138 -8.47 0.06 -3.79
CA THR A 138 -9.75 -0.64 -3.81
C THR A 138 -10.92 0.35 -3.92
N SER A 139 -12.17 -0.10 -3.77
CA SER A 139 -13.37 0.74 -3.79
C SER A 139 -13.46 1.65 -2.56
N GLU A 140 -14.09 2.82 -2.72
CA GLU A 140 -14.38 3.71 -1.58
C GLU A 140 -15.26 3.05 -0.51
N ALA A 141 -16.21 2.19 -0.93
CA ALA A 141 -17.09 1.48 -0.02
C ALA A 141 -16.30 0.54 0.92
N GLU A 142 -15.37 -0.25 0.36
CA GLU A 142 -14.48 -1.10 1.17
C GLU A 142 -13.56 -0.28 2.07
N LEU A 143 -13.05 0.86 1.59
CA LEU A 143 -12.23 1.75 2.41
C LEU A 143 -13.01 2.32 3.59
N ARG A 144 -14.24 2.81 3.38
CA ARG A 144 -15.09 3.33 4.45
C ARG A 144 -15.39 2.27 5.50
N GLU A 145 -15.71 1.05 5.07
CA GLU A 145 -15.94 -0.08 5.97
C GLU A 145 -14.68 -0.42 6.78
N ALA A 146 -13.53 -0.57 6.11
CA ALA A 146 -12.27 -0.86 6.79
C ALA A 146 -11.89 0.24 7.80
N LEU A 147 -12.03 1.52 7.43
CA LEU A 147 -11.73 2.66 8.30
C LEU A 147 -12.69 2.73 9.50
N SER A 148 -13.97 2.40 9.31
CA SER A 148 -14.95 2.30 10.39
C SER A 148 -14.53 1.23 11.41
N ARG A 149 -14.14 0.04 10.92
CA ARG A 149 -13.65 -1.05 11.78
C ARG A 149 -12.35 -0.69 12.52
N ILE A 150 -11.39 -0.08 11.83
CA ILE A 150 -10.14 0.39 12.47
C ILE A 150 -10.46 1.44 13.55
N GLY A 151 -11.36 2.39 13.27
CA GLY A 151 -11.78 3.39 14.25
C GLY A 151 -12.41 2.75 15.50
N GLY A 152 -13.30 1.77 15.31
CA GLY A 152 -13.87 0.98 16.41
C GLY A 152 -12.82 0.19 17.19
N ALA A 153 -11.83 -0.38 16.50
CA ALA A 153 -10.72 -1.10 17.10
C ALA A 153 -9.87 -0.20 18.01
N VAL A 154 -9.49 0.98 17.51
CA VAL A 154 -8.69 1.96 18.26
C VAL A 154 -9.47 2.49 19.46
N ALA A 155 -10.77 2.77 19.30
CA ALA A 155 -11.63 3.26 20.39
C ALA A 155 -11.87 2.22 21.50
N ALA A 156 -11.72 0.93 21.20
CA ALA A 156 -11.89 -0.16 22.17
C ALA A 156 -10.63 -0.46 23.01
N LEU A 157 -9.51 0.21 22.73
CA LEU A 157 -8.26 0.03 23.47
C LEU A 157 -8.30 0.77 24.82
N SER A 158 -7.72 0.15 25.85
CA SER A 158 -7.62 0.69 27.23
C SER A 158 -6.19 0.84 27.74
#